data_AF-A0A7L3A597-F1
#
_entry.id   AF-A0A7L3A597-F1
#
_cell.length_a   1.000
_cell.length_b   1.000
_cell.length_c   1.000
_cell.angle_alpha   90.00
_cell.angle_beta   90.00
_cell.angle_gamma   90.00
#
_symmetry.space_group_name_H-M   'P 1'
#
loop_
_entity.id
_entity.type
_entity.pdbx_description
1 polymer ?
#
loop_
_entity_poly.entity_id
_entity_poly.type
_entity_poly.pdbx_seq_one_letter_code
_entity_poly.pdbx_strand_id
1 'polypeptide(L)'
;MRPLLPPPLLLLLLGTVALAQPRDLSPAGAQCLEHECFAVFWQSRTFSAASEGCERAGGHLMTVRSTVAEEAIALMLQNRGGRLWLGLSLSPSLSCTDPGRLLRGFLWVTGDSRTDYTNWAPSGQRCGERCVTVSRELRWEERRCEEEADGFLCQYSYGGSCPRLAAQHPVTYTTPFGARGADFLALPPRSVALIPDLRLELRCEDGDGAGPRWGRDTPGAWSCELAGGGCAGTCAEERGRPRCSCPEGAVLAPDGRGCRSPCEGAQCQHHCVVAGSSFVCMCAVGYRLAADGISCEDIDDCASEPGPCEQKCVNTKGGFECQCHSGYRMVDGHCQRQSPCWRAPCQQRCEELPDGYRCGCHPGYAVDPLNATLCRLHCDTAECPAMCLAGGSCDCPEGFMLDEDERMCLDLDECDSNYCEFNCTNPPGSFQCHCPPGYSLRGIDCTLDGDGAEAASGDSEPEPYTPVPSRPPPKAEHLHPGVLVGIAGGALLSLLALMGLGFHLGRKRCRSQGSMDYKYSGPHEKELGLQPVASAQKP
;
A
#
# COMPACT_ATOMS: atom_id res chain seq x y z
N MET A 1 -13.05 -45.41 82.09
CA MET A 1 -12.19 -45.26 80.92
C MET A 1 -11.89 -43.77 80.78
N ARG A 2 -10.69 -43.35 81.16
CA ARG A 2 -10.26 -41.93 81.16
C ARG A 2 -9.68 -41.61 79.78
N PRO A 3 -10.12 -40.55 79.07
CA PRO A 3 -9.51 -40.16 77.80
C PRO A 3 -8.26 -39.31 78.03
N LEU A 4 -7.25 -39.58 77.20
CA LEU A 4 -5.92 -38.94 77.18
C LEU A 4 -5.99 -37.51 76.62
N LEU A 5 -5.32 -36.58 77.30
CA LEU A 5 -5.00 -35.22 76.84
C LEU A 5 -3.71 -35.21 75.99
N PRO A 6 -3.60 -34.37 74.93
CA PRO A 6 -2.32 -34.01 74.34
C PRO A 6 -1.67 -32.80 75.04
N PRO A 7 -0.34 -32.59 74.92
CA PRO A 7 0.45 -31.61 75.69
C PRO A 7 0.45 -30.20 75.06
N PRO A 8 0.93 -29.16 75.78
CA PRO A 8 0.67 -27.76 75.44
C PRO A 8 1.62 -27.20 74.37
N LEU A 9 1.06 -26.33 73.53
CA LEU A 9 1.74 -25.58 72.46
C LEU A 9 2.54 -24.40 73.08
N LEU A 10 3.84 -24.35 72.79
CA LEU A 10 4.76 -23.28 73.18
C LEU A 10 4.50 -22.06 72.27
N LEU A 11 3.95 -20.96 72.81
CA LEU A 11 3.82 -19.68 72.11
C LEU A 11 5.18 -18.97 72.04
N LEU A 12 5.77 -18.92 70.84
CA LEU A 12 6.86 -18.01 70.50
C LEU A 12 6.27 -16.63 70.18
N LEU A 13 6.52 -15.65 71.06
CA LEU A 13 6.32 -14.23 70.82
C LEU A 13 7.32 -13.75 69.77
N LEU A 14 6.92 -13.76 68.49
CA LEU A 14 7.57 -12.96 67.45
C LEU A 14 6.99 -11.54 67.52
N GLY A 15 7.76 -10.63 68.12
CA GLY A 15 7.50 -9.20 68.03
C GLY A 15 7.57 -8.77 66.57
N THR A 16 6.42 -8.48 65.97
CA THR A 16 6.34 -7.83 64.67
C THR A 16 6.86 -6.41 64.84
N VAL A 17 8.12 -6.18 64.46
CA VAL A 17 8.60 -4.85 64.08
C VAL A 17 7.70 -4.41 62.93
N ALA A 18 6.80 -3.46 63.19
CA ALA A 18 6.10 -2.76 62.14
C ALA A 18 7.17 -2.05 61.30
N LEU A 19 7.54 -2.66 60.17
CA LEU A 19 8.22 -1.97 59.09
C LEU A 19 7.31 -0.81 58.71
N ALA A 20 7.66 0.39 59.15
CA ALA A 20 7.04 1.61 58.68
C ALA A 20 7.17 1.59 57.15
N GLN A 21 6.03 1.51 56.45
CA GLN A 21 6.00 1.77 55.01
C GLN A 21 6.70 3.12 54.78
N PRO A 22 7.62 3.22 53.80
CA PRO A 22 8.28 4.49 53.51
C PRO A 22 7.18 5.51 53.23
N ARG A 23 7.16 6.63 53.99
CA ARG A 23 6.21 7.72 53.75
C ARG A 23 6.30 8.10 52.28
N ASP A 24 5.19 7.97 51.55
CA ASP A 24 5.10 8.41 50.16
C ASP A 24 5.60 9.84 50.08
N LEU A 25 6.63 10.04 49.23
CA LEU A 25 7.24 11.34 49.00
C LEU A 25 6.16 12.24 48.39
N SER A 26 5.60 13.13 49.20
CA SER A 26 4.69 14.16 48.71
C SER A 26 5.53 15.36 48.27
N PRO A 27 5.38 15.84 47.02
CA PRO A 27 6.09 17.03 46.57
C PRO A 27 5.59 18.25 47.34
N ALA A 28 6.49 19.20 47.58
CA ALA A 28 6.15 20.46 48.24
C ALA A 28 5.46 21.45 47.29
N GLY A 29 5.59 21.24 45.99
CA GLY A 29 4.94 21.99 44.93
C GLY A 29 4.99 21.21 43.63
N ALA A 30 4.01 21.40 42.77
CA ALA A 30 3.99 20.82 41.44
C ALA A 30 3.24 21.71 40.46
N GLN A 31 3.68 21.71 39.21
CA GLN A 31 3.09 22.44 38.10
C GLN A 31 2.91 21.48 36.93
N CYS A 32 1.68 21.35 36.42
CA CYS A 32 1.36 20.50 35.28
C CYS A 32 0.89 21.38 34.11
N LEU A 33 1.49 21.19 32.94
CA LEU A 33 1.24 21.94 31.72
C LEU A 33 1.13 20.95 30.56
N GLU A 34 -0.03 20.93 29.91
CA GLU A 34 -0.33 20.03 28.79
C GLU A 34 0.01 18.56 29.11
N HIS A 35 1.13 18.05 28.59
CA HIS A 35 1.60 16.66 28.65
C HIS A 35 2.75 16.43 29.64
N GLU A 36 3.13 17.46 30.40
CA GLU A 36 4.30 17.48 31.28
C GLU A 36 3.93 18.00 32.68
N CYS A 37 4.40 17.31 33.73
CA CYS A 37 4.32 17.78 35.11
C CYS A 37 5.72 17.91 35.71
N PHE A 38 5.93 18.99 36.45
CA PHE A 38 7.14 19.27 37.21
C PHE A 38 6.80 19.27 38.70
N ALA A 39 7.68 18.70 39.52
CA ALA A 39 7.48 18.65 40.97
C ALA A 39 8.77 18.94 41.72
N VAL A 40 8.65 19.65 42.85
CA VAL A 40 9.77 19.97 43.74
C VAL A 40 9.68 19.21 45.06
N PHE A 41 10.80 18.63 45.45
CA PHE A 41 10.96 17.79 46.63
C PHE A 41 12.05 18.38 47.52
N TRP A 42 11.67 18.96 48.68
CA TRP A 42 12.61 19.51 49.67
C TRP A 42 13.06 18.43 50.66
N GLN A 43 13.75 17.42 50.16
CA GLN A 43 14.35 16.36 50.96
C GLN A 43 15.82 16.20 50.60
N SER A 44 16.69 16.23 51.61
CA SER A 44 18.13 16.02 51.44
C SER A 44 18.40 14.61 50.91
N ARG A 45 18.99 14.53 49.71
CA ARG A 45 19.28 13.27 49.01
C ARG A 45 20.54 13.41 48.15
N THR A 46 21.24 12.30 47.95
CA THR A 46 22.24 12.16 46.89
C THR A 46 21.58 12.15 45.51
N PHE A 47 22.37 12.36 44.45
CA PHE A 47 21.84 12.37 43.09
C PHE A 47 21.15 11.05 42.70
N SER A 48 21.76 9.91 43.02
CA SER A 48 21.20 8.58 42.73
C SER A 48 19.87 8.34 43.46
N ALA A 49 19.81 8.64 44.75
CA ALA A 49 18.60 8.48 45.56
C ALA A 49 17.47 9.43 45.11
N ALA A 50 17.82 10.61 44.60
CA ALA A 50 16.87 11.55 43.99
C ALA A 50 16.34 11.02 42.64
N SER A 51 17.20 10.46 41.78
CA SER A 51 16.80 9.83 40.51
C SER A 51 15.82 8.68 40.73
N GLU A 52 16.17 7.73 41.59
CA GLU A 52 15.30 6.61 41.99
C GLU A 52 13.97 7.10 42.59
N GLY A 53 13.98 8.28 43.23
CA GLY A 53 12.78 8.94 43.73
C GLY A 53 11.81 9.33 42.64
N CYS A 54 12.29 9.99 41.57
CA CYS A 54 11.46 10.37 40.44
C CYS A 54 10.98 9.15 39.63
N GLU A 55 11.86 8.16 39.44
CA GLU A 55 11.60 6.94 38.65
C GLU A 55 10.49 6.07 39.25
N ARG A 56 10.42 5.96 40.59
CA ARG A 56 9.35 5.21 41.27
C ARG A 56 7.95 5.71 40.96
N ALA A 57 7.80 6.99 40.65
CA ALA A 57 6.53 7.60 40.26
C ALA A 57 6.35 7.71 38.73
N GLY A 58 7.22 7.04 37.95
CA GLY A 58 7.17 7.01 36.49
C GLY A 58 7.72 8.26 35.80
N GLY A 59 8.60 9.01 36.47
CA GLY A 59 9.28 10.18 35.91
C GLY A 59 10.80 10.06 35.96
N HIS A 60 11.49 11.18 35.80
CA HIS A 60 12.94 11.26 35.95
C HIS A 60 13.33 12.62 36.55
N LEU A 61 14.59 12.78 36.95
CA LEU A 61 15.08 14.10 37.35
C LEU A 61 14.91 15.11 36.21
N MET A 62 14.49 16.32 36.56
CA MET A 62 14.04 17.31 35.60
C MET A 62 15.11 17.68 34.57
N THR A 63 14.71 17.70 33.30
CA THR A 63 15.55 18.17 32.20
C THR A 63 15.10 19.55 31.77
N VAL A 64 16.03 20.51 31.72
CA VAL A 64 15.72 21.90 31.38
C VAL A 64 16.06 22.12 29.92
N ARG A 65 15.08 21.93 29.04
CA ARG A 65 15.26 22.01 27.58
C ARG A 65 14.71 23.27 26.93
N SER A 66 13.80 23.96 27.60
CA SER A 66 13.10 25.14 27.10
C SER A 66 12.92 26.20 28.18
N THR A 67 12.58 27.42 27.77
CA THR A 67 12.22 28.52 28.69
C THR A 67 11.01 28.18 29.56
N VAL A 68 10.10 27.33 29.08
CA VAL A 68 8.94 26.86 29.87
C VAL A 68 9.39 26.05 31.09
N ALA A 69 10.39 25.17 30.92
CA ALA A 69 10.94 24.39 32.02
C ALA A 69 11.64 25.31 33.05
N GLU A 70 12.32 26.35 32.59
CA GLU A 70 12.91 27.37 33.46
C GLU A 70 11.85 28.14 34.26
N GLU A 71 10.79 28.63 33.62
CA GLU A 71 9.69 29.35 34.27
C GLU A 71 8.98 28.48 35.33
N ALA A 72 8.81 27.19 35.06
CA ALA A 72 8.26 26.24 36.02
C ALA A 72 9.16 26.12 37.27
N ILE A 73 10.48 26.04 37.09
CA ILE A 73 11.45 26.03 38.20
C ILE A 73 11.36 27.34 38.99
N ALA A 74 11.34 28.47 38.30
CA ALA A 74 11.25 29.79 38.92
C ALA A 74 10.03 29.90 39.82
N LEU A 75 8.85 29.46 39.34
CA LEU A 75 7.60 29.42 40.08
C LEU A 75 7.69 28.54 41.33
N MET A 76 8.25 27.34 41.21
CA MET A 76 8.40 26.40 42.33
C MET A 76 9.42 26.85 43.39
N LEU A 77 10.38 27.70 43.01
CA LEU A 77 11.43 28.24 43.89
C LEU A 77 11.09 29.60 44.53
N GLN A 78 9.97 30.25 44.17
CA GLN A 78 9.69 31.66 44.54
C GLN A 78 9.86 31.97 46.03
N ASN A 79 9.56 31.02 46.94
CA ASN A 79 9.52 31.23 48.38
C ASN A 79 10.54 30.41 49.19
N ARG A 80 11.43 29.66 48.54
CA ARG A 80 12.42 28.81 49.23
C ARG A 80 13.77 28.83 48.51
N GLY A 81 14.82 29.07 49.28
CA GLY A 81 16.20 28.95 48.82
C GLY A 81 16.74 27.56 49.09
N GLY A 82 17.64 27.10 48.22
CA GLY A 82 18.36 25.84 48.34
C GLY A 82 18.90 25.40 47.00
N ARG A 83 19.70 24.33 47.01
CA ARG A 83 20.24 23.70 45.81
C ARG A 83 19.43 22.46 45.50
N LEU A 84 18.82 22.42 44.32
CA LEU A 84 18.00 21.30 43.89
C LEU A 84 18.71 20.51 42.80
N TRP A 85 18.76 19.19 42.89
CA TRP A 85 19.28 18.36 41.79
C TRP A 85 18.46 18.54 40.51
N LEU A 86 19.16 18.77 39.41
CA LEU A 86 18.68 18.63 38.04
C LEU A 86 19.10 17.27 37.49
N GLY A 87 18.42 16.77 36.47
CA GLY A 87 18.74 15.49 35.83
C GLY A 87 19.94 15.56 34.90
N LEU A 88 21.05 16.14 35.34
CA LEU A 88 22.25 16.41 34.54
C LEU A 88 23.48 15.86 35.25
N SER A 89 24.12 14.85 34.65
CA SER A 89 25.31 14.16 35.16
C SER A 89 26.43 14.14 34.14
N LEU A 90 27.68 14.18 34.58
CA LEU A 90 28.84 14.14 33.68
C LEU A 90 28.83 12.83 32.89
N SER A 91 29.09 12.92 31.59
CA SER A 91 29.16 11.71 30.75
C SER A 91 30.17 10.72 31.32
N PRO A 92 29.83 9.42 31.47
CA PRO A 92 30.77 8.40 31.94
C PRO A 92 32.03 8.28 31.07
N SER A 93 31.97 8.70 29.81
CA SER A 93 33.10 8.72 28.88
C SER A 93 34.08 9.87 29.08
N LEU A 94 33.74 10.86 29.92
CA LEU A 94 34.56 12.04 30.20
C LEU A 94 35.00 12.05 31.66
N SER A 95 36.29 12.27 31.89
CA SER A 95 36.86 12.38 33.25
C SER A 95 36.72 13.77 33.87
N CYS A 96 36.51 14.81 33.04
CA CYS A 96 36.47 16.21 33.46
C CYS A 96 35.45 17.04 32.66
N THR A 97 34.96 18.10 33.28
CA THR A 97 34.09 19.11 32.66
C THR A 97 34.85 19.96 31.64
N ASP A 98 34.18 20.40 30.59
CA ASP A 98 34.74 21.25 29.53
C ASP A 98 33.97 22.57 29.44
N PRO A 99 34.42 23.66 30.11
CA PRO A 99 33.71 24.95 30.11
C PRO A 99 33.48 25.54 28.72
N GLY A 100 34.20 25.09 27.68
CA GLY A 100 34.00 25.52 26.29
C GLY A 100 32.80 24.89 25.58
N ARG A 101 32.19 23.84 26.17
CA ARG A 101 30.98 23.19 25.65
C ARG A 101 29.74 23.70 26.37
N LEU A 102 28.61 23.77 25.64
CA LEU A 102 27.33 24.26 26.15
C LEU A 102 26.87 23.55 27.43
N LEU A 103 26.83 22.21 27.42
CA LEU A 103 26.55 21.39 28.60
C LEU A 103 27.80 20.93 29.34
N ARG A 104 28.98 21.47 29.03
CA ARG A 104 30.25 21.16 29.70
C ARG A 104 30.64 19.68 29.79
N GLY A 105 30.12 18.83 28.91
CA GLY A 105 30.34 17.38 28.91
C GLY A 105 29.30 16.56 29.68
N PHE A 106 28.29 17.22 30.26
CA PHE A 106 27.18 16.56 30.92
C PHE A 106 26.14 16.04 29.93
N LEU A 107 25.43 14.99 30.33
CA LEU A 107 24.28 14.41 29.65
C LEU A 107 23.08 14.49 30.57
N TRP A 108 21.90 14.71 29.98
CA TRP A 108 20.65 14.53 30.70
C TRP A 108 20.49 13.07 31.12
N VAL A 109 19.76 12.81 32.20
CA VAL A 109 19.40 11.44 32.64
C VAL A 109 18.59 10.68 31.58
N THR A 110 18.03 11.38 30.60
CA THR A 110 17.39 10.83 29.40
C THR A 110 18.38 10.38 28.32
N GLY A 111 19.67 10.61 28.51
CA GLY A 111 20.77 10.14 27.65
C GLY A 111 21.24 11.11 26.56
N ASP A 112 20.55 12.22 26.33
CA ASP A 112 20.92 13.21 25.31
C ASP A 112 21.58 14.46 25.90
N SER A 113 22.12 15.31 25.03
CA SER A 113 22.81 16.57 25.37
C SER A 113 22.10 17.82 24.84
N ARG A 114 20.84 17.71 24.41
CA ARG A 114 20.13 18.84 23.79
C ARG A 114 19.58 19.77 24.86
N THR A 115 19.86 21.06 24.71
CA THR A 115 19.18 22.11 25.46
C THR A 115 19.28 23.42 24.70
N ASP A 116 18.22 24.22 24.74
CA ASP A 116 18.20 25.57 24.18
C ASP A 116 18.59 26.62 25.23
N TYR A 117 18.78 26.21 26.49
CA TYR A 117 19.05 27.10 27.61
C TYR A 117 20.05 26.50 28.61
N THR A 118 21.02 27.32 29.05
CA THR A 118 21.93 26.97 30.16
C THR A 118 22.29 28.24 30.92
N ASN A 119 22.41 28.14 32.25
CA ASN A 119 22.74 29.29 33.11
C ASN A 119 23.80 28.92 34.15
N TRP A 120 24.96 28.46 33.69
CA TRP A 120 26.03 27.97 34.56
C TRP A 120 26.60 29.04 35.50
N ALA A 121 26.76 28.69 36.77
CA ALA A 121 27.60 29.43 37.71
C ALA A 121 29.08 29.44 37.23
N PRO A 122 29.86 30.47 37.58
CA PRO A 122 31.27 30.51 37.23
C PRO A 122 32.03 29.37 37.93
N SER A 123 32.63 28.48 37.14
CA SER A 123 33.47 27.39 37.63
C SER A 123 34.55 27.08 36.59
N GLY A 124 35.74 26.67 37.06
CA GLY A 124 36.80 26.15 36.21
C GLY A 124 36.59 24.66 35.88
N GLN A 125 37.56 24.03 35.23
CA GLN A 125 37.54 22.60 34.94
C GLN A 125 37.53 21.77 36.25
N ARG A 126 36.58 20.82 36.35
CA ARG A 126 36.43 19.91 37.47
C ARG A 126 36.42 18.47 36.97
N CYS A 127 37.09 17.56 37.68
CA CYS A 127 37.19 16.15 37.30
C CYS A 127 36.52 15.21 38.32
N GLY A 128 36.17 14.00 37.89
CA GLY A 128 35.46 12.97 38.68
C GLY A 128 33.95 12.95 38.44
N GLU A 129 33.21 12.12 39.18
CA GLU A 129 31.75 12.05 39.07
C GLU A 129 31.09 13.36 39.53
N ARG A 130 30.48 14.06 38.56
CA ARG A 130 29.84 15.35 38.78
C ARG A 130 28.38 15.33 38.37
N CYS A 131 27.57 16.01 39.15
CA CYS A 131 26.15 16.22 38.95
C CYS A 131 25.83 17.70 39.15
N VAL A 132 24.64 18.14 38.74
CA VAL A 132 24.31 19.58 38.71
C VAL A 132 23.13 19.91 39.60
N THR A 133 23.28 20.94 40.42
CA THR A 133 22.17 21.55 41.16
C THR A 133 21.79 22.89 40.58
N VAL A 134 20.54 23.31 40.75
CA VAL A 134 20.05 24.66 40.44
C VAL A 134 19.82 25.45 41.73
N SER A 135 20.29 26.70 41.76
CA SER A 135 20.05 27.66 42.85
C SER A 135 18.73 28.42 42.66
N ARG A 136 18.33 29.23 43.65
CA ARG A 136 17.14 30.10 43.55
C ARG A 136 17.24 31.13 42.43
N GLU A 137 18.45 31.58 42.10
CA GLU A 137 18.76 32.50 41.00
C GLU A 137 18.81 31.77 39.64
N LEU A 138 18.33 30.52 39.58
CA LEU A 138 18.31 29.66 38.40
C LEU A 138 19.72 29.36 37.85
N ARG A 139 20.75 29.45 38.70
CA ARG A 139 22.14 29.18 38.32
C ARG A 139 22.48 27.71 38.48
N TRP A 140 23.13 27.14 37.47
CA TRP A 140 23.52 25.73 37.47
C TRP A 140 24.91 25.56 38.08
N GLU A 141 25.01 24.79 39.15
CA GLU A 141 26.22 24.59 39.94
C GLU A 141 26.70 23.13 39.86
N GLU A 142 27.98 22.95 39.52
CA GLU A 142 28.63 21.63 39.48
C GLU A 142 28.93 21.14 40.91
N ARG A 143 28.51 19.91 41.23
CA ARG A 143 28.71 19.26 42.54
C ARG A 143 29.16 17.80 42.38
N ARG A 144 29.63 17.18 43.47
CA ARG A 144 29.84 15.71 43.52
C ARG A 144 28.47 15.03 43.60
N CYS A 145 28.25 13.97 42.85
CA CYS A 145 26.98 13.23 42.86
C CYS A 145 26.68 12.55 44.22
N GLU A 146 27.73 12.23 44.98
CA GLU A 146 27.67 11.63 46.32
C GLU A 146 27.27 12.62 47.42
N GLU A 147 27.42 13.93 47.19
CA GLU A 147 26.96 14.94 48.14
C GLU A 147 25.44 14.95 48.20
N GLU A 148 24.87 15.39 49.32
CA GLU A 148 23.44 15.66 49.39
C GLU A 148 23.15 17.10 48.94
N ALA A 149 22.07 17.28 48.17
CA ALA A 149 21.50 18.59 47.89
C ALA A 149 20.25 18.81 48.72
N ASP A 150 19.82 20.06 48.90
CA ASP A 150 18.70 20.45 49.75
C ASP A 150 17.35 19.90 49.25
N GLY A 151 17.30 19.50 47.98
CA GLY A 151 16.16 18.86 47.35
C GLY A 151 16.43 18.44 45.91
N PHE A 152 15.38 18.12 45.18
CA PHE A 152 15.46 17.72 43.77
C PHE A 152 14.17 18.06 43.01
N LEU A 153 14.31 18.13 41.68
CA LEU A 153 13.21 18.41 40.76
C LEU A 153 12.93 17.17 39.91
N CYS A 154 11.67 16.75 39.86
CA CYS A 154 11.22 15.66 38.99
C CYS A 154 10.39 16.21 37.83
N GLN A 155 10.47 15.51 36.70
CA GLN A 155 9.66 15.72 35.49
C GLN A 155 8.92 14.42 35.17
N TYR A 156 7.66 14.54 34.79
CA TYR A 156 6.78 13.43 34.43
C TYR A 156 6.08 13.73 33.11
N SER A 157 6.23 12.84 32.13
CA SER A 157 5.61 12.94 30.82
C SER A 157 4.44 11.98 30.69
N TYR A 158 3.35 12.39 30.03
CA TYR A 158 2.15 11.57 29.86
C TYR A 158 1.42 11.84 28.54
N GLY A 159 0.69 10.84 28.03
CA GLY A 159 0.07 10.88 26.70
C GLY A 159 -1.23 11.69 26.58
N GLY A 160 -1.76 12.18 27.70
CA GLY A 160 -2.98 13.00 27.74
C GLY A 160 -3.36 13.36 29.17
N SER A 161 -4.33 14.26 29.35
CA SER A 161 -4.79 14.65 30.69
C SER A 161 -6.31 14.62 30.80
N CYS A 162 -6.81 14.32 32.00
CA CYS A 162 -8.21 14.49 32.29
C CYS A 162 -8.57 15.97 32.38
N PRO A 163 -9.77 16.37 31.90
CA PRO A 163 -10.21 17.74 31.99
C PRO A 163 -10.41 18.15 33.45
N ARG A 164 -10.16 19.42 33.77
CA ARG A 164 -10.52 19.96 35.09
C ARG A 164 -12.04 19.83 35.28
N LEU A 165 -12.47 19.33 36.44
CA LEU A 165 -13.88 19.26 36.78
C LEU A 165 -14.39 20.67 37.08
N ALA A 166 -15.26 21.20 36.22
CA ALA A 166 -16.01 22.42 36.48
C ALA A 166 -17.14 22.08 37.46
N ALA A 167 -16.87 22.24 38.75
CA ALA A 167 -17.80 21.95 39.82
C ALA A 167 -18.19 23.24 40.57
N GLN A 168 -19.45 23.34 40.99
CA GLN A 168 -19.86 24.30 42.02
C GLN A 168 -19.35 23.90 43.43
N HIS A 169 -18.72 22.72 43.53
CA HIS A 169 -18.19 22.13 44.74
C HIS A 169 -16.66 22.23 44.80
N PRO A 170 -16.06 22.29 45.99
CA PRO A 170 -14.62 22.22 46.14
C PRO A 170 -14.11 20.84 45.68
N VAL A 171 -13.14 20.84 44.76
CA VAL A 171 -12.48 19.64 44.27
C VAL A 171 -11.02 19.65 44.70
N THR A 172 -10.57 18.56 45.32
CA THR A 172 -9.15 18.35 45.63
C THR A 172 -8.60 17.27 44.72
N TYR A 173 -7.60 17.61 43.92
CA TYR A 173 -6.91 16.65 43.06
C TYR A 173 -5.66 16.11 43.75
N THR A 174 -5.37 14.84 43.53
CA THR A 174 -4.12 14.16 43.91
C THR A 174 -3.51 13.53 42.67
N THR A 175 -2.29 13.91 42.30
CA THR A 175 -1.60 13.34 41.13
C THR A 175 -0.98 11.97 41.45
N PRO A 176 -0.59 11.16 40.45
CA PRO A 176 0.03 9.85 40.67
C PRO A 176 1.37 9.92 41.44
N PHE A 177 2.05 11.07 41.35
CA PHE A 177 3.30 11.35 42.05
C PHE A 177 3.07 12.09 43.39
N GLY A 178 1.84 12.12 43.90
CA GLY A 178 1.50 12.55 45.26
C GLY A 178 1.28 14.05 45.45
N ALA A 179 1.29 14.88 44.40
CA ALA A 179 0.97 16.30 44.53
C ALA A 179 -0.52 16.49 44.81
N ARG A 180 -0.86 17.42 45.70
CA ARG A 180 -2.24 17.74 46.09
C ARG A 180 -2.56 19.20 45.88
N GLY A 181 -3.74 19.51 45.34
CA GLY A 181 -4.16 20.88 45.05
C GLY A 181 -5.47 20.97 44.27
N ALA A 182 -6.01 22.18 44.10
CA ALA A 182 -7.27 22.44 43.39
C ALA A 182 -7.07 23.10 42.00
N ASP A 183 -5.87 23.62 41.73
CA ASP A 183 -5.60 24.52 40.60
C ASP A 183 -4.65 23.93 39.54
N PHE A 184 -4.65 22.60 39.38
CA PHE A 184 -3.91 21.97 38.29
C PHE A 184 -4.55 22.31 36.93
N LEU A 185 -3.70 22.70 35.98
CA LEU A 185 -4.11 22.96 34.59
C LEU A 185 -4.20 21.67 33.75
N ALA A 186 -3.38 20.68 34.09
CA ALA A 186 -3.40 19.34 33.49
C ALA A 186 -3.37 18.28 34.59
N LEU A 187 -4.14 17.22 34.41
CA LEU A 187 -4.28 16.12 35.37
C LEU A 187 -3.88 14.80 34.70
N PRO A 188 -2.69 14.25 35.03
CA PRO A 188 -2.20 13.01 34.43
C PRO A 188 -3.13 11.81 34.67
N PRO A 189 -3.05 10.77 33.83
CA PRO A 189 -3.72 9.50 34.09
C PRO A 189 -3.36 8.96 35.49
N ARG A 190 -4.33 8.34 36.15
CA ARG A 190 -4.30 7.89 37.55
C ARG A 190 -4.36 9.00 38.61
N SER A 191 -4.57 10.26 38.21
CA SER A 191 -4.94 11.31 39.18
C SER A 191 -6.28 11.01 39.83
N VAL A 192 -6.44 11.41 41.09
CA VAL A 192 -7.67 11.24 41.86
C VAL A 192 -8.29 12.60 42.13
N ALA A 193 -9.59 12.76 41.86
CA ALA A 193 -10.37 13.92 42.25
C ALA A 193 -11.31 13.56 43.40
N LEU A 194 -11.20 14.28 44.51
CA LEU A 194 -12.06 14.14 45.67
C LEU A 194 -13.02 15.32 45.76
N ILE A 195 -14.32 15.03 45.82
CA ILE A 195 -15.42 16.00 45.96
C ILE A 195 -16.16 15.69 47.27
N PRO A 196 -15.77 16.33 48.40
CA PRO A 196 -16.27 15.98 49.72
C PRO A 196 -17.79 16.13 49.88
N ASP A 197 -18.37 17.20 49.31
CA ASP A 197 -19.79 17.51 49.39
C ASP A 197 -20.67 16.40 48.81
N LEU A 198 -20.18 15.75 47.75
CA LEU A 198 -20.86 14.66 47.05
C LEU A 198 -20.40 13.27 47.54
N ARG A 199 -19.45 13.22 48.49
CA ARG A 199 -18.74 11.98 48.91
C ARG A 199 -18.26 11.16 47.71
N LEU A 200 -17.74 11.85 46.70
CA LEU A 200 -17.37 11.27 45.41
C LEU A 200 -15.86 11.29 45.24
N GLU A 201 -15.30 10.13 44.93
CA GLU A 201 -13.92 9.96 44.48
C GLU A 201 -13.95 9.52 43.02
N LEU A 202 -13.26 10.27 42.15
CA LEU A 202 -13.09 9.96 40.74
C LEU A 202 -11.61 9.71 40.44
N ARG A 203 -11.33 8.83 39.48
CA ARG A 203 -9.99 8.48 39.03
C ARG A 203 -9.87 8.82 37.56
N CYS A 204 -8.74 9.40 37.17
CA CYS A 204 -8.44 9.64 35.77
C CYS A 204 -7.99 8.33 35.13
N GLU A 205 -8.81 7.79 34.25
CA GLU A 205 -8.57 6.51 33.56
C GLU A 205 -8.18 6.78 32.11
N ASP A 206 -7.34 5.91 31.54
CA ASP A 206 -7.06 5.94 30.10
C ASP A 206 -8.35 5.57 29.34
N GLY A 207 -8.79 6.43 28.43
CA GLY A 207 -10.03 6.20 27.66
C GLY A 207 -9.79 5.41 26.37
N ASP A 208 -10.85 4.76 25.88
CA ASP A 208 -10.86 4.01 24.62
C ASP A 208 -10.84 4.96 23.40
N GLY A 209 -9.67 5.50 23.08
CA GLY A 209 -9.42 6.28 21.84
C GLY A 209 -9.70 7.79 21.90
N ALA A 210 -10.49 8.27 22.88
CA ALA A 210 -10.80 9.69 23.05
C ALA A 210 -9.89 10.44 24.07
N GLY A 211 -8.85 9.77 24.58
CA GLY A 211 -7.97 10.29 25.64
C GLY A 211 -8.49 10.03 27.05
N PRO A 212 -7.74 10.44 28.10
CA PRO A 212 -8.08 10.13 29.49
C PRO A 212 -9.38 10.79 29.95
N ARG A 213 -10.18 10.06 30.73
CA ARG A 213 -11.48 10.54 31.26
C ARG A 213 -11.65 10.21 32.73
N TRP A 214 -12.55 10.93 33.40
CA TRP A 214 -12.90 10.62 34.78
C TRP A 214 -13.74 9.33 34.87
N GLY A 215 -13.37 8.49 35.82
CA GLY A 215 -13.99 7.22 36.11
C GLY A 215 -14.10 6.95 37.61
N ARG A 216 -14.76 5.85 37.94
CA ARG A 216 -14.89 5.33 39.30
C ARG A 216 -15.24 3.85 39.23
N ASP A 217 -14.89 3.10 40.26
CA ASP A 217 -15.12 1.65 40.31
C ASP A 217 -16.62 1.29 40.32
N THR A 218 -17.46 2.13 40.92
CA THR A 218 -18.91 1.88 40.99
C THR A 218 -19.59 2.24 39.66
N PRO A 219 -20.27 1.29 38.99
CA PRO A 219 -20.96 1.55 37.74
C PRO A 219 -22.05 2.63 37.86
N GLY A 220 -22.35 3.27 36.74
CA GLY A 220 -23.39 4.29 36.61
C GLY A 220 -22.91 5.72 36.81
N ALA A 221 -23.77 6.66 36.42
CA ALA A 221 -23.50 8.09 36.48
C ALA A 221 -23.32 8.62 37.92
N TRP A 222 -22.57 9.71 38.05
CA TRP A 222 -22.61 10.59 39.23
C TRP A 222 -23.49 11.81 38.94
N SER A 223 -23.57 12.76 39.88
CA SER A 223 -24.40 13.98 39.73
C SER A 223 -24.21 14.63 38.36
N CYS A 224 -25.32 14.89 37.64
CA CYS A 224 -25.26 15.48 36.30
C CYS A 224 -24.67 16.90 36.32
N GLU A 225 -24.71 17.59 37.46
CA GLU A 225 -24.11 18.92 37.65
C GLU A 225 -22.58 18.89 37.57
N LEU A 226 -21.96 17.73 37.81
CA LEU A 226 -20.53 17.54 37.78
C LEU A 226 -20.14 16.80 36.50
N ALA A 227 -19.53 17.52 35.54
CA ALA A 227 -19.02 16.93 34.30
C ALA A 227 -20.04 16.00 33.58
N GLY A 228 -21.31 16.40 33.54
CA GLY A 228 -22.37 15.65 32.86
C GLY A 228 -22.55 14.23 33.41
N GLY A 229 -22.33 14.02 34.72
CA GLY A 229 -22.46 12.70 35.36
C GLY A 229 -21.46 11.64 34.88
N GLY A 230 -20.46 12.06 34.10
CA GLY A 230 -19.50 11.15 33.46
C GLY A 230 -20.08 10.41 32.25
N CYS A 231 -21.23 10.82 31.74
CA CYS A 231 -21.88 10.20 30.58
C CYS A 231 -21.13 10.56 29.29
N ALA A 232 -20.91 9.57 28.41
CA ALA A 232 -20.45 9.83 27.05
C ALA A 232 -21.54 10.51 26.19
N GLY A 233 -22.81 10.20 26.48
CA GLY A 233 -23.97 10.86 25.90
C GLY A 233 -24.56 11.92 26.83
N THR A 234 -25.89 11.92 26.98
CA THR A 234 -26.61 12.89 27.81
C THR A 234 -26.82 12.34 29.23
N CYS A 235 -26.73 13.20 30.23
CA CYS A 235 -27.08 12.89 31.63
C CYS A 235 -28.43 13.51 31.98
N ALA A 236 -29.30 12.72 32.62
CA ALA A 236 -30.57 13.18 33.16
C ALA A 236 -30.78 12.66 34.59
N GLU A 237 -31.47 13.43 35.41
CA GLU A 237 -31.90 12.99 36.73
C GLU A 237 -33.30 12.38 36.67
N GLU A 238 -33.38 11.08 36.93
CA GLU A 238 -34.65 10.35 36.97
C GLU A 238 -34.94 9.97 38.43
N ARG A 239 -35.95 10.60 39.04
CA ARG A 239 -36.32 10.39 40.47
C ARG A 239 -35.17 10.63 41.45
N GLY A 240 -34.35 11.65 41.18
CA GLY A 240 -33.18 12.01 42.01
C GLY A 240 -31.98 11.07 41.86
N ARG A 241 -31.94 10.24 40.81
CA ARG A 241 -30.79 9.42 40.46
C ARG A 241 -30.27 9.82 39.07
N PRO A 242 -28.97 10.10 38.92
CA PRO A 242 -28.40 10.43 37.63
C PRO A 242 -28.34 9.18 36.74
N ARG A 243 -28.69 9.33 35.46
CA ARG A 243 -28.72 8.27 34.46
C ARG A 243 -28.22 8.78 33.11
N CYS A 244 -27.38 7.98 32.47
CA CYS A 244 -26.87 8.28 31.13
C CYS A 244 -27.79 7.72 30.04
N SER A 245 -27.90 8.45 28.94
CA SER A 245 -28.54 8.01 27.68
C SER A 245 -27.62 8.25 26.50
N CYS A 246 -27.60 7.31 25.56
CA CYS A 246 -26.75 7.37 24.37
C CYS A 246 -27.47 8.01 23.17
N PRO A 247 -26.71 8.57 22.21
CA PRO A 247 -27.27 9.05 20.94
C PRO A 247 -27.88 7.89 20.14
N GLU A 248 -28.70 8.22 19.13
CA GLU A 248 -29.35 7.22 18.27
C GLU A 248 -28.32 6.26 17.64
N GLY A 249 -28.65 4.97 17.69
CA GLY A 249 -27.80 3.89 17.18
C GLY A 249 -26.63 3.48 18.09
N ALA A 250 -26.52 4.05 19.29
CA ALA A 250 -25.58 3.60 20.31
C ALA A 250 -26.31 3.03 21.53
N VAL A 251 -25.66 2.10 22.23
CA VAL A 251 -26.15 1.49 23.47
C VAL A 251 -25.26 1.82 24.64
N LEU A 252 -25.87 1.92 25.82
CA LEU A 252 -25.14 2.17 27.05
C LEU A 252 -24.21 0.99 27.35
N ALA A 253 -22.94 1.31 27.58
CA ALA A 253 -21.93 0.33 27.94
C ALA A 253 -22.17 -0.23 29.36
N PRO A 254 -21.55 -1.38 29.71
CA PRO A 254 -21.76 -2.02 31.02
C PRO A 254 -21.36 -1.16 32.22
N ASP A 255 -20.48 -0.18 32.02
CA ASP A 255 -20.09 0.80 33.05
C ASP A 255 -21.21 1.80 33.39
N GLY A 256 -22.32 1.78 32.64
CA GLY A 256 -23.47 2.66 32.80
C GLY A 256 -23.20 4.12 32.40
N ARG A 257 -22.12 4.39 31.67
CA ARG A 257 -21.66 5.74 31.32
C ARG A 257 -21.19 5.88 29.87
N GLY A 258 -20.43 4.90 29.38
CA GLY A 258 -19.96 4.85 28.00
C GLY A 258 -21.08 4.56 27.01
N CYS A 259 -20.88 4.97 25.76
CA CYS A 259 -21.75 4.60 24.66
C CYS A 259 -20.94 3.79 23.66
N ARG A 260 -21.45 2.61 23.28
CA ARG A 260 -20.82 1.72 22.30
C ARG A 260 -21.78 1.45 21.16
N SER A 261 -21.23 1.17 19.99
CA SER A 261 -22.06 0.70 18.87
C SER A 261 -22.51 -0.73 19.15
N PRO A 262 -23.78 -1.11 18.87
CA PRO A 262 -24.18 -2.51 18.85
C PRO A 262 -23.33 -3.37 17.91
N CYS A 263 -22.75 -2.76 16.87
CA CYS A 263 -21.85 -3.45 15.94
C CYS A 263 -20.42 -3.63 16.47
N GLU A 264 -20.06 -2.98 17.56
CA GLU A 264 -18.75 -3.13 18.17
C GLU A 264 -18.63 -4.51 18.83
N GLY A 265 -17.78 -5.36 18.25
CA GLY A 265 -17.66 -6.77 18.64
C GLY A 265 -18.73 -7.69 18.06
N ALA A 266 -19.53 -7.22 17.08
CA ALA A 266 -20.48 -8.08 16.38
C ALA A 266 -19.74 -9.12 15.51
N GLN A 267 -20.23 -10.36 15.53
CA GLN A 267 -19.63 -11.50 14.82
C GLN A 267 -20.17 -11.67 13.39
N CYS A 268 -20.62 -10.58 12.76
CA CYS A 268 -21.15 -10.64 11.40
C CYS A 268 -20.04 -11.03 10.41
N GLN A 269 -20.31 -12.00 9.52
CA GLN A 269 -19.32 -12.44 8.53
C GLN A 269 -18.96 -11.33 7.53
N HIS A 270 -19.94 -10.52 7.10
CA HIS A 270 -19.73 -9.45 6.12
C HIS A 270 -19.99 -8.06 6.70
N HIS A 271 -21.26 -7.68 6.88
CA HIS A 271 -21.63 -6.34 7.30
C HIS A 271 -22.48 -6.37 8.57
N CYS A 272 -22.27 -5.39 9.46
CA CYS A 272 -23.13 -5.16 10.61
C CYS A 272 -23.84 -3.82 10.44
N VAL A 273 -25.15 -3.81 10.66
CA VAL A 273 -25.98 -2.61 10.59
C VAL A 273 -26.72 -2.45 11.91
N VAL A 274 -26.68 -1.24 12.46
CA VAL A 274 -27.39 -0.92 13.70
C VAL A 274 -28.89 -0.88 13.44
N ALA A 275 -29.65 -1.61 14.26
CA ALA A 275 -31.10 -1.69 14.22
C ALA A 275 -31.67 -1.34 15.60
N GLY A 276 -31.98 -0.04 15.79
CA GLY A 276 -32.41 0.49 17.09
C GLY A 276 -31.32 0.36 18.15
N SER A 277 -31.60 -0.37 19.22
CA SER A 277 -30.65 -0.72 20.28
C SER A 277 -29.93 -2.07 20.06
N SER A 278 -30.06 -2.65 18.88
CA SER A 278 -29.45 -3.94 18.51
C SER A 278 -28.69 -3.80 17.19
N PHE A 279 -28.19 -4.91 16.67
CA PHE A 279 -27.62 -4.96 15.34
C PHE A 279 -28.25 -6.12 14.55
N VAL A 280 -28.21 -5.99 13.24
CA VAL A 280 -28.50 -7.07 12.29
C VAL A 280 -27.29 -7.26 11.38
N CYS A 281 -26.95 -8.50 11.10
CA CYS A 281 -25.92 -8.80 10.10
C CYS A 281 -26.54 -8.77 8.71
N MET A 282 -25.79 -8.24 7.75
CA MET A 282 -26.16 -8.21 6.34
C MET A 282 -25.02 -8.79 5.51
N CYS A 283 -25.39 -9.47 4.43
CA CYS A 283 -24.44 -10.10 3.53
C CYS A 283 -24.16 -9.22 2.31
N ALA A 284 -22.93 -9.31 1.79
CA ALA A 284 -22.59 -8.74 0.50
C ALA A 284 -23.48 -9.33 -0.61
N VAL A 285 -23.58 -8.63 -1.74
CA VAL A 285 -24.40 -9.08 -2.88
C VAL A 285 -23.87 -10.43 -3.39
N GLY A 286 -24.77 -11.34 -3.78
CA GLY A 286 -24.42 -12.72 -4.15
C GLY A 286 -24.41 -13.69 -2.96
N TYR A 287 -24.73 -13.21 -1.76
CA TYR A 287 -24.83 -14.03 -0.56
C TYR A 287 -26.18 -13.81 0.13
N ARG A 288 -26.66 -14.84 0.83
CA ARG A 288 -27.82 -14.77 1.71
C ARG A 288 -27.40 -14.95 3.16
N LEU A 289 -28.14 -14.32 4.08
CA LEU A 289 -27.92 -14.51 5.50
C LEU A 289 -28.36 -15.93 5.90
N ALA A 290 -27.47 -16.67 6.54
CA ALA A 290 -27.74 -18.01 7.03
C ALA A 290 -28.72 -17.99 8.20
N ALA A 291 -29.23 -19.17 8.58
CA ALA A 291 -30.21 -19.31 9.65
C ALA A 291 -29.67 -18.90 11.04
N ASP A 292 -28.36 -18.86 11.22
CA ASP A 292 -27.70 -18.38 12.44
C ASP A 292 -27.75 -16.84 12.59
N GLY A 293 -28.17 -16.12 11.54
CA GLY A 293 -28.29 -14.67 11.53
C GLY A 293 -26.95 -13.92 11.50
N ILE A 294 -25.82 -14.61 11.33
CA ILE A 294 -24.47 -14.02 11.36
C ILE A 294 -23.59 -14.43 10.16
N SER A 295 -23.78 -15.65 9.65
CA SER A 295 -23.01 -16.19 8.53
C SER A 295 -23.67 -15.85 7.20
N CYS A 296 -22.86 -15.80 6.15
CA CYS A 296 -23.27 -15.50 4.80
C CYS A 296 -22.99 -16.70 3.90
N GLU A 297 -24.06 -17.33 3.43
CA GLU A 297 -24.03 -18.42 2.46
C GLU A 297 -24.02 -17.85 1.05
N ASP A 298 -23.15 -18.41 0.23
CA ASP A 298 -23.09 -18.12 -1.20
C ASP A 298 -24.41 -18.53 -1.87
N ILE A 299 -24.95 -17.66 -2.73
CA ILE A 299 -26.11 -17.97 -3.55
C ILE A 299 -25.61 -18.66 -4.81
N ASP A 300 -26.00 -19.91 -5.03
CA ASP A 300 -25.69 -20.60 -6.28
C ASP A 300 -26.57 -20.07 -7.42
N ASP A 301 -26.08 -19.05 -8.12
CA ASP A 301 -26.77 -18.45 -9.26
C ASP A 301 -26.98 -19.48 -10.39
N CYS A 302 -26.11 -20.49 -10.51
CA CYS A 302 -26.21 -21.53 -11.54
C CYS A 302 -27.34 -22.54 -11.28
N ALA A 303 -27.85 -22.61 -10.05
CA ALA A 303 -29.01 -23.44 -9.70
C ALA A 303 -30.36 -22.77 -10.00
N SER A 304 -30.36 -21.54 -10.54
CA SER A 304 -31.58 -20.85 -10.97
C SER A 304 -32.15 -21.46 -12.25
N GLU A 305 -33.47 -21.37 -12.43
CA GLU A 305 -34.18 -21.93 -13.58
C GLU A 305 -35.09 -20.88 -14.26
N PRO A 306 -34.83 -20.49 -15.52
CA PRO A 306 -33.68 -20.89 -16.34
C PRO A 306 -32.35 -20.30 -15.83
N GLY A 307 -31.25 -21.05 -15.97
CA GLY A 307 -29.92 -20.63 -15.54
C GLY A 307 -29.40 -19.38 -16.25
N PRO A 308 -28.42 -18.66 -15.67
CA PRO A 308 -28.03 -17.33 -16.12
C PRO A 308 -27.09 -17.32 -17.34
N CYS A 309 -26.53 -18.48 -17.73
CA CYS A 309 -25.57 -18.62 -18.82
C CYS A 309 -26.17 -19.39 -20.00
N GLU A 310 -25.77 -19.01 -21.22
CA GLU A 310 -26.19 -19.68 -22.46
C GLU A 310 -25.73 -21.14 -22.55
N GLN A 311 -24.49 -21.41 -22.12
CA GLN A 311 -23.85 -22.72 -22.23
C GLN A 311 -23.50 -23.29 -20.85
N LYS A 312 -22.29 -23.01 -20.35
CA LYS A 312 -21.83 -23.56 -19.07
C LYS A 312 -21.80 -22.47 -18.01
N CYS A 313 -22.50 -22.69 -16.90
CA CYS A 313 -22.43 -21.84 -15.72
C CYS A 313 -21.48 -22.47 -14.68
N VAL A 314 -20.63 -21.65 -14.07
CA VAL A 314 -19.76 -22.05 -12.95
C VAL A 314 -20.03 -21.11 -11.78
N ASN A 315 -20.56 -21.66 -10.69
CA ASN A 315 -20.80 -20.88 -9.48
C ASN A 315 -19.47 -20.48 -8.83
N THR A 316 -19.39 -19.24 -8.35
CA THR A 316 -18.22 -18.65 -7.71
C THR A 316 -18.63 -17.92 -6.44
N LYS A 317 -17.70 -17.67 -5.53
CA LYS A 317 -18.05 -16.99 -4.27
C LYS A 317 -18.51 -15.54 -4.53
N GLY A 318 -19.81 -15.27 -4.34
CA GLY A 318 -20.48 -13.99 -4.52
C GLY A 318 -21.02 -13.74 -5.92
N GLY A 319 -21.05 -14.76 -6.79
CA GLY A 319 -21.57 -14.63 -8.15
C GLY A 319 -21.28 -15.86 -9.02
N PHE A 320 -21.22 -15.69 -10.33
CA PHE A 320 -21.00 -16.80 -11.26
C PHE A 320 -20.16 -16.39 -12.46
N GLU A 321 -19.59 -17.38 -13.13
CA GLU A 321 -18.85 -17.22 -14.38
C GLU A 321 -19.49 -18.07 -15.49
N CYS A 322 -19.78 -17.45 -16.63
CA CYS A 322 -20.22 -18.15 -17.82
C CYS A 322 -19.02 -18.58 -18.67
N GLN A 323 -19.01 -19.85 -19.05
CA GLN A 323 -18.00 -20.44 -19.92
C GLN A 323 -18.65 -20.98 -21.20
N CYS A 324 -17.91 -20.91 -22.29
CA CYS A 324 -18.32 -21.51 -23.55
C CYS A 324 -17.77 -22.94 -23.68
N HIS A 325 -18.47 -23.77 -24.44
CA HIS A 325 -17.99 -25.09 -24.84
C HIS A 325 -16.75 -24.99 -25.74
N SER A 326 -16.04 -26.11 -25.89
CA SER A 326 -14.90 -26.20 -26.81
C SER A 326 -15.29 -25.80 -28.23
N GLY A 327 -14.47 -24.98 -28.89
CA GLY A 327 -14.76 -24.43 -30.21
C GLY A 327 -15.67 -23.19 -30.21
N TYR A 328 -15.99 -22.63 -29.04
CA TYR A 328 -16.71 -21.36 -28.88
C TYR A 328 -15.87 -20.38 -28.06
N ARG A 329 -16.08 -19.08 -28.30
CA ARG A 329 -15.48 -17.98 -27.55
C ARG A 329 -16.57 -17.03 -27.06
N MET A 330 -16.34 -16.44 -25.88
CA MET A 330 -17.21 -15.40 -25.33
C MET A 330 -17.01 -14.10 -26.11
N VAL A 331 -18.06 -13.59 -26.73
CA VAL A 331 -18.09 -12.31 -27.45
C VAL A 331 -19.35 -11.58 -27.01
N ASP A 332 -19.19 -10.41 -26.39
CA ASP A 332 -20.27 -9.56 -25.87
C ASP A 332 -21.27 -10.30 -24.95
N GLY A 333 -20.78 -11.24 -24.14
CA GLY A 333 -21.60 -12.01 -23.21
C GLY A 333 -22.31 -13.24 -23.82
N HIS A 334 -22.05 -13.54 -25.09
CA HIS A 334 -22.61 -14.69 -25.80
C HIS A 334 -21.53 -15.65 -26.29
N CYS A 335 -21.86 -16.93 -26.37
CA CYS A 335 -20.93 -17.94 -26.86
C CYS A 335 -21.02 -18.08 -28.38
N GLN A 336 -20.01 -17.55 -29.09
CA GLN A 336 -19.93 -17.62 -30.55
C GLN A 336 -18.94 -18.67 -31.00
N ARG A 337 -19.28 -19.42 -32.05
CA ARG A 337 -18.39 -20.42 -32.64
C ARG A 337 -17.09 -19.78 -33.09
N GLN A 338 -15.97 -20.33 -32.66
CA GLN A 338 -14.65 -19.90 -33.09
C GLN A 338 -14.41 -20.36 -34.54
N SER A 339 -14.10 -19.39 -35.40
CA SER A 339 -13.73 -19.66 -36.79
C SER A 339 -12.46 -20.52 -36.86
N PRO A 340 -12.41 -21.56 -37.72
CA PRO A 340 -11.17 -22.27 -38.05
C PRO A 340 -10.05 -21.34 -38.55
N CYS A 341 -10.40 -20.19 -39.13
CA CYS A 341 -9.45 -19.19 -39.62
C CYS A 341 -8.86 -18.27 -38.53
N TRP A 342 -9.38 -18.30 -37.30
CA TRP A 342 -8.96 -17.36 -36.24
C TRP A 342 -7.46 -17.46 -35.87
N ARG A 343 -6.87 -18.65 -36.01
CA ARG A 343 -5.43 -18.89 -35.82
C ARG A 343 -4.83 -19.75 -36.94
N ALA A 344 -5.44 -19.72 -38.11
CA ALA A 344 -4.89 -20.41 -39.27
C ALA A 344 -3.55 -19.77 -39.66
N PRO A 345 -2.46 -20.54 -39.82
CA PRO A 345 -1.13 -20.03 -40.17
C PRO A 345 -1.03 -19.63 -41.66
N CYS A 346 -2.07 -19.05 -42.26
CA CYS A 346 -2.03 -18.63 -43.66
C CYS A 346 -1.25 -17.32 -43.82
N GLN A 347 -0.31 -17.26 -44.77
CA GLN A 347 0.48 -16.06 -45.03
C GLN A 347 -0.39 -14.87 -45.48
N GLN A 348 -1.48 -15.13 -46.21
CA GLN A 348 -2.31 -14.08 -46.81
C GLN A 348 -3.80 -14.26 -46.49
N ARG A 349 -4.50 -15.18 -47.15
CA ARG A 349 -5.96 -15.37 -46.99
C ARG A 349 -6.27 -16.73 -46.37
N CYS A 350 -7.33 -16.79 -45.56
CA CYS A 350 -7.91 -18.03 -45.05
C CYS A 350 -9.38 -18.11 -45.43
N GLU A 351 -9.82 -19.29 -45.87
CA GLU A 351 -11.20 -19.59 -46.23
C GLU A 351 -11.74 -20.71 -45.34
N GLU A 352 -12.89 -20.48 -44.72
CA GLU A 352 -13.55 -21.48 -43.86
C GLU A 352 -14.17 -22.59 -44.70
N LEU A 353 -13.93 -23.84 -44.29
CA LEU A 353 -14.53 -25.04 -44.85
C LEU A 353 -15.29 -25.80 -43.76
N PRO A 354 -16.26 -26.66 -44.12
CA PRO A 354 -16.97 -27.50 -43.14
C PRO A 354 -16.03 -28.32 -42.24
N ASP A 355 -14.90 -28.78 -42.78
CA ASP A 355 -13.91 -29.63 -42.10
C ASP A 355 -12.61 -28.88 -41.72
N GLY A 356 -12.64 -27.54 -41.65
CA GLY A 356 -11.48 -26.76 -41.21
C GLY A 356 -11.28 -25.47 -42.01
N TYR A 357 -10.10 -25.29 -42.58
CA TYR A 357 -9.77 -24.12 -43.38
C TYR A 357 -8.83 -24.48 -44.54
N ARG A 358 -8.78 -23.60 -45.54
CA ARG A 358 -7.72 -23.60 -46.57
C ARG A 358 -7.09 -22.22 -46.68
N CYS A 359 -5.80 -22.18 -46.98
CA CYS A 359 -5.11 -20.93 -47.27
C CYS A 359 -5.23 -20.58 -48.75
N GLY A 360 -5.34 -19.29 -49.05
CA GLY A 360 -5.37 -18.75 -50.39
C GLY A 360 -4.44 -17.55 -50.51
N CYS A 361 -4.07 -17.23 -51.75
CA CYS A 361 -3.18 -16.12 -52.05
C CYS A 361 -3.92 -14.99 -52.77
N HIS A 362 -3.40 -13.77 -52.65
CA HIS A 362 -3.81 -12.62 -53.45
C HIS A 362 -3.38 -12.79 -54.92
N PRO A 363 -4.01 -12.08 -55.87
CA PRO A 363 -3.60 -12.13 -57.28
C PRO A 363 -2.11 -11.85 -57.47
N GLY A 364 -1.46 -12.55 -58.42
CA GLY A 364 -0.01 -12.52 -58.65
C GLY A 364 0.79 -13.50 -57.77
N TYR A 365 0.11 -14.27 -56.92
CA TYR A 365 0.71 -15.30 -56.08
C TYR A 365 -0.01 -16.63 -56.23
N ALA A 366 0.76 -17.71 -56.21
CA ALA A 366 0.27 -19.07 -56.10
C ALA A 366 0.64 -19.66 -54.74
N VAL A 367 -0.17 -20.62 -54.26
CA VAL A 367 0.16 -21.38 -53.06
C VAL A 367 1.43 -22.17 -53.32
N ASP A 368 2.37 -22.12 -52.38
CA ASP A 368 3.63 -22.83 -52.47
C ASP A 368 3.38 -24.36 -52.52
N PRO A 369 3.91 -25.07 -53.55
CA PRO A 369 3.69 -26.51 -53.72
C PRO A 369 4.20 -27.38 -52.56
N LEU A 370 5.21 -26.91 -51.82
CA LEU A 370 5.82 -27.61 -50.69
C LEU A 370 5.20 -27.21 -49.35
N ASN A 371 4.61 -26.01 -49.27
CA ASN A 371 3.98 -25.53 -48.06
C ASN A 371 2.69 -24.74 -48.33
N ALA A 372 1.55 -25.41 -48.17
CA ALA A 372 0.23 -24.83 -48.44
C ALA A 372 -0.15 -23.58 -47.63
N THR A 373 0.66 -23.17 -46.64
CA THR A 373 0.47 -21.94 -45.88
C THR A 373 1.14 -20.71 -46.50
N LEU A 374 2.08 -20.92 -47.43
CA LEU A 374 2.89 -19.87 -48.04
C LEU A 374 2.41 -19.54 -49.46
N CYS A 375 2.70 -18.32 -49.88
CA CYS A 375 2.37 -17.75 -51.18
C CYS A 375 3.66 -17.30 -51.87
N ARG A 376 3.90 -17.77 -53.10
CA ARG A 376 5.04 -17.37 -53.93
C ARG A 376 4.56 -16.56 -55.12
N LEU A 377 5.41 -15.64 -55.59
CA LEU A 377 5.25 -14.97 -56.89
C LEU A 377 4.91 -16.01 -57.96
N HIS A 378 3.94 -15.71 -58.80
CA HIS A 378 3.67 -16.53 -59.96
C HIS A 378 3.24 -15.65 -61.14
N CYS A 379 3.86 -15.89 -62.29
CA CYS A 379 3.55 -15.23 -63.54
C CYS A 379 3.22 -16.29 -64.60
N ASP A 380 2.00 -16.21 -65.13
CA ASP A 380 1.49 -17.14 -66.16
C ASP A 380 1.75 -16.64 -67.60
N THR A 381 2.25 -15.41 -67.73
CA THR A 381 2.43 -14.69 -68.99
C THR A 381 3.81 -14.05 -69.05
N ALA A 382 4.29 -13.77 -70.27
CA ALA A 382 5.60 -13.17 -70.51
C ALA A 382 5.76 -11.77 -69.87
N GLU A 383 4.66 -11.14 -69.48
CA GLU A 383 4.67 -9.89 -68.73
C GLU A 383 3.74 -10.03 -67.51
N CYS A 384 4.18 -9.57 -66.35
CA CYS A 384 3.37 -9.53 -65.13
C CYS A 384 3.77 -8.35 -64.21
N PRO A 385 2.89 -7.85 -63.34
CA PRO A 385 3.23 -6.76 -62.43
C PRO A 385 4.33 -7.15 -61.42
N ALA A 386 5.36 -6.32 -61.27
CA ALA A 386 6.42 -6.51 -60.30
C ALA A 386 5.94 -6.20 -58.88
N MET A 387 6.58 -6.82 -57.88
CA MET A 387 6.17 -6.62 -56.49
C MET A 387 7.14 -5.72 -55.75
N CYS A 388 6.66 -4.51 -55.51
CA CYS A 388 7.41 -3.47 -54.83
C CYS A 388 7.17 -3.50 -53.33
N LEU A 389 8.23 -3.71 -52.56
CA LEU A 389 8.22 -3.55 -51.11
C LEU A 389 8.07 -2.07 -50.74
N ALA A 390 7.64 -1.78 -49.51
CA ALA A 390 7.37 -0.42 -49.01
C ALA A 390 8.60 0.53 -48.93
N GLY A 391 9.73 0.16 -49.54
CA GLY A 391 10.94 0.96 -49.71
C GLY A 391 11.29 1.25 -51.17
N GLY A 392 10.42 0.93 -52.13
CA GLY A 392 10.62 1.18 -53.57
C GLY A 392 11.44 0.14 -54.31
N SER A 393 11.97 -0.88 -53.63
CA SER A 393 12.61 -2.03 -54.27
C SER A 393 11.53 -2.99 -54.78
N CYS A 394 11.54 -3.25 -56.08
CA CYS A 394 10.64 -4.21 -56.73
C CYS A 394 11.41 -5.47 -57.06
N ASP A 395 10.80 -6.63 -56.85
CA ASP A 395 11.40 -7.93 -57.15
C ASP A 395 10.54 -8.67 -58.17
N CYS A 396 11.21 -9.41 -59.05
CA CYS A 396 10.61 -10.30 -60.04
C CYS A 396 10.85 -11.77 -59.70
N PRO A 397 9.95 -12.67 -60.13
CA PRO A 397 10.23 -14.11 -60.09
C PRO A 397 11.49 -14.46 -60.88
N GLU A 398 12.12 -15.59 -60.55
CA GLU A 398 13.25 -16.12 -61.33
C GLU A 398 12.83 -16.33 -62.80
N GLY A 399 13.75 -16.04 -63.74
CA GLY A 399 13.44 -16.04 -65.18
C GLY A 399 12.81 -14.75 -65.70
N PHE A 400 12.57 -13.75 -64.85
CA PHE A 400 12.04 -12.44 -65.26
C PHE A 400 12.97 -11.30 -64.82
N MET A 401 12.99 -10.22 -65.60
CA MET A 401 13.68 -8.98 -65.27
C MET A 401 12.71 -7.80 -65.14
N LEU A 402 13.10 -6.78 -64.37
CA LEU A 402 12.32 -5.55 -64.30
C LEU A 402 12.42 -4.77 -65.61
N ASP A 403 11.28 -4.27 -66.07
CA ASP A 403 11.18 -3.26 -67.13
C ASP A 403 11.82 -1.93 -66.68
N GLU A 404 12.07 -1.03 -67.62
CA GLU A 404 12.69 0.31 -67.44
C GLU A 404 11.96 1.16 -66.39
N ASP A 405 10.63 0.99 -66.28
CA ASP A 405 9.81 1.67 -65.28
C ASP A 405 9.79 0.98 -63.89
N GLU A 406 10.57 -0.10 -63.71
CA GLU A 406 10.71 -0.93 -62.49
C GLU A 406 9.38 -1.46 -61.93
N ARG A 407 8.34 -1.56 -62.75
CA ARG A 407 6.97 -1.91 -62.33
C ARG A 407 6.42 -3.18 -62.95
N MET A 408 7.07 -3.67 -63.99
CA MET A 408 6.67 -4.85 -64.73
C MET A 408 7.84 -5.83 -64.75
N CYS A 409 7.54 -7.09 -64.59
CA CYS A 409 8.45 -8.20 -64.80
C CYS A 409 8.24 -8.70 -66.22
N LEU A 410 9.31 -8.66 -67.01
CA LEU A 410 9.37 -9.14 -68.37
C LEU A 410 10.15 -10.45 -68.39
N ASP A 411 9.61 -11.43 -69.09
CA ASP A 411 10.22 -12.74 -69.28
C ASP A 411 11.56 -12.60 -69.99
N LEU A 412 12.58 -13.26 -69.46
CA LEU A 412 13.88 -13.31 -70.08
C LEU A 412 13.85 -14.34 -71.19
N ASP A 413 13.98 -13.92 -72.45
CA ASP A 413 14.11 -14.88 -73.54
C ASP A 413 15.53 -15.43 -73.60
N GLU A 414 15.75 -16.58 -72.94
CA GLU A 414 17.05 -17.21 -72.96
C GLU A 414 17.40 -17.85 -74.32
N CYS A 415 16.43 -18.03 -75.21
CA CYS A 415 16.70 -18.50 -76.58
C CYS A 415 17.46 -17.44 -77.40
N ASP A 416 17.17 -16.15 -77.19
CA ASP A 416 17.85 -15.05 -77.89
C ASP A 416 19.32 -14.86 -77.46
N SER A 417 19.67 -15.37 -76.28
CA SER A 417 21.03 -15.30 -75.73
C SER A 417 21.91 -16.50 -76.12
N ASN A 418 21.45 -17.33 -77.06
CA ASN A 418 22.16 -18.50 -77.60
C ASN A 418 22.54 -19.55 -76.54
N TYR A 419 21.70 -19.69 -75.49
CA TYR A 419 21.88 -20.69 -74.42
C TYR A 419 21.62 -22.14 -74.90
N CYS A 420 20.84 -22.32 -75.98
CA CYS A 420 20.61 -23.61 -76.60
C CYS A 420 21.42 -23.72 -77.90
N GLU A 421 22.06 -24.88 -78.14
CA GLU A 421 22.86 -25.12 -79.35
C GLU A 421 21.98 -25.26 -80.62
N PHE A 422 20.74 -25.75 -80.46
CA PHE A 422 19.83 -26.06 -81.56
C PHE A 422 18.47 -25.37 -81.42
N ASN A 423 17.37 -26.12 -81.37
CA ASN A 423 16.02 -25.55 -81.34
C ASN A 423 15.66 -25.15 -79.89
N CYS A 424 14.93 -24.05 -79.71
CA CYS A 424 14.60 -23.51 -78.40
C CYS A 424 13.14 -23.02 -78.36
N THR A 425 12.47 -23.24 -77.23
CA THR A 425 11.16 -22.67 -76.94
C THR A 425 11.22 -21.93 -75.62
N ASN A 426 10.73 -20.69 -75.58
CA ASN A 426 10.76 -19.83 -74.41
C ASN A 426 9.36 -19.66 -73.77
N PRO A 427 8.93 -20.57 -72.88
CA PRO A 427 7.74 -20.35 -72.05
C PRO A 427 7.98 -19.30 -70.94
N PRO A 428 6.95 -18.57 -70.47
CA PRO A 428 7.14 -17.57 -69.42
C PRO A 428 7.84 -18.10 -68.16
N GLY A 429 8.97 -17.49 -67.79
CA GLY A 429 9.82 -17.77 -66.65
C GLY A 429 10.88 -18.86 -66.85
N SER A 430 11.02 -19.41 -68.07
CA SER A 430 11.98 -20.49 -68.34
C SER A 430 12.18 -20.74 -69.84
N PHE A 431 13.24 -21.45 -70.21
CA PHE A 431 13.44 -21.92 -71.58
C PHE A 431 13.54 -23.45 -71.65
N GLN A 432 13.28 -23.99 -72.85
CA GLN A 432 13.47 -25.40 -73.16
C GLN A 432 14.24 -25.56 -74.46
N CYS A 433 15.41 -26.20 -74.38
CA CYS A 433 16.20 -26.61 -75.53
C CYS A 433 15.71 -27.94 -76.09
N HIS A 434 15.72 -28.08 -77.41
CA HIS A 434 15.32 -29.29 -78.14
C HIS A 434 16.45 -29.74 -79.06
N CYS A 435 16.85 -31.00 -78.93
CA CYS A 435 17.91 -31.59 -79.75
C CYS A 435 17.39 -32.15 -81.08
N PRO A 436 18.19 -32.13 -82.15
CA PRO A 436 17.87 -32.80 -83.41
C PRO A 436 17.87 -34.34 -83.26
N PRO A 437 17.25 -35.09 -84.20
CA PRO A 437 17.15 -36.55 -84.11
C PRO A 437 18.54 -37.23 -84.06
N GLY A 438 18.74 -38.13 -83.09
CA GLY A 438 20.02 -38.83 -82.85
C GLY A 438 20.90 -38.21 -81.75
N TYR A 439 20.41 -37.16 -81.11
CA TYR A 439 21.05 -36.48 -79.98
C TYR A 439 20.13 -36.46 -78.76
N SER A 440 20.70 -36.62 -77.58
CA SER A 440 19.99 -36.53 -76.29
C SER A 440 20.44 -35.29 -75.52
N LEU A 441 19.48 -34.59 -74.91
CA LEU A 441 19.70 -33.38 -74.13
C LEU A 441 20.33 -33.74 -72.77
N ARG A 442 21.53 -33.22 -72.49
CA ARG A 442 22.20 -33.33 -71.17
C ARG A 442 22.51 -31.94 -70.65
N GLY A 443 21.69 -31.48 -69.71
CA GLY A 443 21.73 -30.08 -69.26
C GLY A 443 21.15 -29.18 -70.35
N ILE A 444 21.98 -28.30 -70.92
CA ILE A 444 21.63 -27.41 -72.05
C ILE A 444 22.28 -27.83 -73.37
N ASP A 445 23.11 -28.89 -73.36
CA ASP A 445 23.92 -29.33 -74.49
C ASP A 445 23.36 -30.63 -75.12
N CYS A 446 23.51 -30.78 -76.43
CA CYS A 446 23.00 -31.91 -77.19
C CYS A 446 24.13 -32.87 -77.53
N THR A 447 24.15 -34.04 -76.92
CA THR A 447 25.19 -35.05 -77.14
C THR A 447 24.74 -36.16 -78.07
N LEU A 448 25.61 -36.57 -79.02
CA LEU A 448 25.35 -37.69 -79.94
C LEU A 448 25.18 -39.00 -79.19
N ASP A 449 24.11 -39.73 -79.51
CA ASP A 449 23.92 -41.09 -79.01
C ASP A 449 24.75 -42.09 -79.84
N GLY A 450 25.99 -42.35 -79.39
CA GLY A 450 26.73 -43.60 -79.68
C GLY A 450 28.12 -43.47 -80.30
N ASP A 451 29.17 -43.72 -79.51
CA ASP A 451 30.05 -44.89 -79.65
C ASP A 451 30.96 -45.03 -78.42
N GLY A 452 31.04 -46.24 -77.86
CA GLY A 452 31.61 -46.50 -76.53
C GLY A 452 33.14 -46.62 -76.49
N ALA A 453 33.72 -46.09 -75.41
CA ALA A 453 34.96 -46.59 -74.81
C ALA A 453 35.08 -46.14 -73.34
N GLU A 454 34.85 -47.12 -72.45
CA GLU A 454 35.48 -47.38 -71.15
C GLU A 454 36.39 -46.28 -70.54
N ALA A 455 36.01 -45.76 -69.36
CA ALA A 455 36.73 -46.01 -68.11
C ALA A 455 36.07 -45.21 -66.97
N ALA A 456 35.55 -45.94 -65.97
CA ALA A 456 35.16 -45.39 -64.69
C ALA A 456 36.41 -45.05 -63.85
N SER A 457 36.42 -43.89 -63.19
CA SER A 457 37.00 -43.72 -61.86
C SER A 457 36.51 -42.39 -61.26
N GLY A 458 36.01 -42.44 -60.02
CA GLY A 458 35.34 -41.33 -59.34
C GLY A 458 36.22 -40.37 -58.54
N ASP A 459 35.51 -39.56 -57.74
CA ASP A 459 35.88 -38.50 -56.78
C ASP A 459 36.44 -37.21 -57.42
N SER A 460 35.99 -35.99 -57.08
CA SER A 460 35.69 -35.42 -55.77
C SER A 460 34.95 -34.06 -55.91
N GLU A 461 34.18 -33.67 -54.89
CA GLU A 461 33.94 -32.30 -54.35
C GLU A 461 33.69 -31.07 -55.26
N PRO A 462 32.64 -30.27 -54.98
CA PRO A 462 32.58 -28.86 -55.37
C PRO A 462 32.90 -27.93 -54.19
N GLU A 463 33.96 -27.15 -54.34
CA GLU A 463 34.31 -25.93 -53.58
C GLU A 463 34.50 -24.79 -54.63
N PRO A 464 34.53 -23.51 -54.24
CA PRO A 464 33.52 -22.53 -54.64
C PRO A 464 34.07 -21.48 -55.63
N TYR A 465 33.18 -20.84 -56.39
CA TYR A 465 33.52 -19.65 -57.17
C TYR A 465 32.81 -18.40 -56.64
N THR A 466 33.65 -17.45 -56.23
CA THR A 466 33.36 -16.10 -55.74
C THR A 466 32.75 -15.19 -56.82
N PRO A 467 31.87 -14.24 -56.48
CA PRO A 467 31.48 -13.18 -57.41
C PRO A 467 32.50 -12.02 -57.42
N VAL A 468 32.77 -11.52 -58.62
CA VAL A 468 33.59 -10.34 -58.91
C VAL A 468 32.75 -9.07 -58.72
N PRO A 469 33.24 -8.00 -58.05
CA PRO A 469 32.49 -6.77 -57.85
C PRO A 469 32.77 -5.75 -58.96
N SER A 470 31.74 -5.09 -59.48
CA SER A 470 31.87 -3.87 -60.28
C SER A 470 30.94 -2.75 -59.76
N ARG A 471 31.54 -1.78 -59.08
CA ARG A 471 31.00 -0.42 -58.88
C ARG A 471 32.05 0.60 -59.30
N PRO A 472 31.71 1.65 -60.06
CA PRO A 472 32.38 2.94 -60.01
C PRO A 472 31.61 3.95 -59.11
N PRO A 473 32.27 5.00 -58.59
CA PRO A 473 31.71 5.92 -57.59
C PRO A 473 30.75 6.97 -58.18
N PRO A 474 29.83 7.55 -57.37
CA PRO A 474 28.90 8.58 -57.82
C PRO A 474 29.57 9.95 -57.97
N LYS A 475 29.14 10.71 -58.98
CA LYS A 475 29.27 12.17 -58.98
C LYS A 475 28.16 12.74 -58.10
N ALA A 476 28.53 13.62 -57.18
CA ALA A 476 27.58 14.37 -56.36
C ALA A 476 26.91 15.46 -57.21
N GLU A 477 25.58 15.48 -57.23
CA GLU A 477 24.80 16.64 -57.66
C GLU A 477 23.71 17.00 -56.64
N HIS A 478 23.43 18.29 -56.59
CA HIS A 478 22.84 19.04 -55.49
C HIS A 478 21.33 18.81 -55.31
N LEU A 479 20.88 18.82 -54.05
CA LEU A 479 19.46 18.83 -53.71
C LEU A 479 18.77 20.09 -54.26
N HIS A 480 17.72 19.86 -55.06
CA HIS A 480 16.86 20.90 -55.59
C HIS A 480 16.08 21.58 -54.43
N PRO A 481 15.93 22.92 -54.41
CA PRO A 481 15.32 23.67 -53.31
C PRO A 481 13.86 23.30 -52.98
N GLY A 482 13.17 22.54 -53.84
CA GLY A 482 11.83 22.01 -53.58
C GLY A 482 11.78 20.88 -52.54
N VAL A 483 12.85 20.09 -52.40
CA VAL A 483 12.90 18.96 -51.46
C VAL A 483 13.02 19.44 -50.01
N LEU A 484 13.74 20.54 -49.77
CA LEU A 484 13.86 21.18 -48.45
C LEU A 484 12.53 21.79 -47.96
N VAL A 485 11.73 22.35 -48.88
CA VAL A 485 10.39 22.87 -48.54
C VAL A 485 9.40 21.73 -48.25
N GLY A 486 9.51 20.61 -48.98
CA GLY A 486 8.71 19.40 -48.74
C GLY A 486 9.00 18.74 -47.38
N ILE A 487 10.28 18.62 -47.02
CA ILE A 487 10.70 18.05 -45.72
C ILE A 487 10.25 18.95 -44.56
N ALA A 488 10.38 20.28 -44.70
CA ALA A 488 9.91 21.23 -43.69
C ALA A 488 8.37 21.21 -43.53
N GLY A 489 7.62 21.11 -44.63
CA GLY A 489 6.16 20.99 -44.61
C GLY A 489 5.65 19.68 -44.00
N GLY A 490 6.30 18.55 -44.32
CA GLY A 490 5.97 17.24 -43.76
C GLY A 490 6.28 17.13 -42.26
N ALA A 491 7.40 17.72 -41.81
CA ALA A 491 7.74 17.78 -40.40
C ALA A 491 6.73 18.63 -39.60
N LEU A 492 6.26 19.75 -40.17
CA LEU A 492 5.27 20.62 -39.53
C LEU A 492 3.89 19.94 -39.40
N LEU A 493 3.44 19.22 -40.43
CA LEU A 493 2.19 18.45 -40.41
C LEU A 493 2.24 17.30 -39.40
N SER A 494 3.39 16.62 -39.29
CA SER A 494 3.59 15.53 -38.33
C SER A 494 3.58 16.04 -36.89
N LEU A 495 4.18 17.20 -36.62
CA LEU A 495 4.15 17.87 -35.33
C LEU A 495 2.74 18.29 -34.92
N LEU A 496 1.93 18.80 -35.86
CA LEU A 496 0.53 19.16 -35.61
C LEU A 496 -0.34 17.92 -35.31
N ALA A 497 -0.11 16.81 -36.00
CA ALA A 497 -0.81 15.55 -35.72
C ALA A 497 -0.45 14.98 -34.34
N LEU A 498 0.81 15.03 -33.95
CA LEU A 498 1.27 14.58 -32.62
C LEU A 498 0.74 15.48 -31.49
N MET A 499 0.68 16.80 -31.71
CA MET A 499 0.04 17.74 -30.78
C MET A 499 -1.47 17.46 -30.64
N GLY A 500 -2.16 17.13 -31.73
CA GLY A 500 -3.56 16.72 -31.73
C GLY A 500 -3.80 15.41 -30.97
N LEU A 501 -2.93 14.41 -31.17
CA LEU A 501 -2.97 13.14 -30.45
C LEU A 501 -2.69 13.32 -28.95
N GLY A 502 -1.71 14.17 -28.61
CA GLY A 502 -1.38 14.54 -27.22
C GLY A 502 -2.54 15.24 -26.53
N PHE A 503 -3.23 16.16 -27.21
CA PHE A 503 -4.43 16.81 -26.67
C PHE A 503 -5.58 15.82 -26.47
N HIS A 504 -5.76 14.86 -27.39
CA HIS A 504 -6.78 13.82 -27.27
C HIS A 504 -6.50 12.85 -26.11
N LEU A 505 -5.24 12.48 -25.89
CA LEU A 505 -4.82 11.63 -24.78
C LEU A 505 -4.88 12.36 -23.43
N GLY A 506 -4.50 13.64 -23.38
CA GLY A 506 -4.65 14.50 -22.21
C GLY A 506 -6.12 14.68 -21.80
N ARG A 507 -7.01 14.84 -22.79
CA ARG A 507 -8.46 14.93 -22.57
C ARG A 507 -9.08 13.62 -22.06
N LYS A 508 -8.49 12.47 -22.39
CA LYS A 508 -8.85 11.16 -21.79
C LYS A 508 -8.33 10.97 -20.37
N ARG A 509 -7.21 11.59 -19.98
CA ARG A 509 -6.64 11.51 -18.62
C ARG A 509 -7.27 12.45 -17.59
N CYS A 510 -7.90 13.56 -18.02
CA CYS A 510 -8.62 14.48 -17.12
C CYS A 510 -10.11 14.14 -16.92
N ARG A 511 -10.62 13.06 -17.52
CA ARG A 511 -11.88 12.45 -17.09
C ARG A 511 -11.53 11.42 -16.03
N SER A 512 -11.89 11.72 -14.79
CA SER A 512 -11.71 10.88 -13.61
C SER A 512 -11.94 9.41 -13.92
N GLN A 513 -11.02 8.58 -13.44
CA GLN A 513 -11.18 7.14 -13.24
C GLN A 513 -12.46 6.91 -12.41
N GLY A 514 -13.58 6.71 -13.10
CA GLY A 514 -14.74 6.04 -12.53
C GLY A 514 -14.41 4.56 -12.50
N SER A 515 -14.43 4.00 -11.29
CA SER A 515 -14.32 2.57 -11.00
C SER A 515 -15.03 1.74 -12.07
N MET A 516 -14.34 0.73 -12.61
CA MET A 516 -15.00 -0.34 -13.33
C MET A 516 -15.76 -1.19 -12.31
N ASP A 517 -17.07 -0.97 -12.22
CA ASP A 517 -18.02 -1.96 -11.72
C ASP A 517 -18.95 -2.30 -12.88
N TYR A 518 -18.61 -3.37 -13.61
CA TYR A 518 -19.57 -4.02 -14.49
C TYR A 518 -20.47 -4.90 -13.62
N LYS A 519 -21.59 -4.34 -13.16
CA LYS A 519 -22.79 -5.12 -12.85
C LYS A 519 -23.89 -4.61 -13.76
N TYR A 520 -24.33 -5.49 -14.66
CA TYR A 520 -25.34 -5.24 -15.67
C TYR A 520 -26.61 -4.67 -15.02
N SER A 521 -26.80 -3.35 -15.10
CA SER A 521 -28.06 -2.69 -14.82
C SER A 521 -28.87 -2.64 -16.10
N GLY A 522 -29.69 -3.67 -16.32
CA GLY A 522 -30.81 -3.62 -17.25
C GLY A 522 -31.97 -2.79 -16.67
N PRO A 523 -32.83 -2.18 -17.51
CA PRO A 523 -33.83 -1.21 -17.09
C PRO A 523 -35.07 -1.93 -16.56
N HIS A 524 -35.07 -2.28 -15.29
CA HIS A 524 -36.29 -2.45 -14.51
C HIS A 524 -36.01 -1.98 -13.09
N GLU A 525 -36.20 -0.68 -12.86
CA GLU A 525 -36.67 -0.22 -11.57
C GLU A 525 -37.95 -1.00 -11.26
N LYS A 526 -37.86 -1.97 -10.34
CA LYS A 526 -39.00 -2.37 -9.53
C LYS A 526 -38.75 -1.84 -8.14
N GLU A 527 -39.61 -0.90 -7.77
CA GLU A 527 -39.85 -0.39 -6.44
C GLU A 527 -39.67 -1.45 -5.35
N LEU A 528 -39.16 -0.98 -4.22
CA LEU A 528 -39.30 -1.62 -2.92
C LEU A 528 -40.75 -2.08 -2.71
N GLY A 529 -40.95 -3.39 -2.65
CA GLY A 529 -42.12 -4.01 -2.04
C GLY A 529 -41.70 -4.75 -0.77
N LEU A 530 -41.78 -4.09 0.38
CA LEU A 530 -41.79 -4.78 1.68
C LEU A 530 -43.00 -5.71 1.70
N GLN A 531 -42.78 -7.02 1.55
CA GLN A 531 -43.80 -8.02 1.89
C GLN A 531 -43.64 -8.43 3.36
N PRO A 532 -44.63 -8.16 4.22
CA PRO A 532 -44.66 -8.77 5.54
C PRO A 532 -44.95 -10.26 5.40
N VAL A 533 -44.03 -11.10 5.87
CA VAL A 533 -44.27 -12.54 6.03
C VAL A 533 -45.30 -12.71 7.15
N ALA A 534 -46.47 -13.23 6.80
CA ALA A 534 -47.51 -13.58 7.75
C ALA A 534 -47.00 -14.67 8.70
N SER A 535 -47.13 -14.41 10.00
CA SER A 535 -46.83 -15.37 11.06
C SER A 535 -47.77 -16.57 10.94
N ALA A 536 -47.21 -17.75 10.66
CA ALA A 536 -47.97 -18.99 10.62
C ALA A 536 -48.46 -19.36 12.02
N GLN A 537 -49.79 -19.52 12.14
CA GLN A 537 -50.47 -20.11 13.28
C GLN A 537 -49.88 -21.48 13.62
N LYS A 538 -49.61 -21.66 14.92
CA LYS A 538 -49.24 -22.94 15.54
C LYS A 538 -50.51 -23.78 15.75
N PRO A 539 -50.51 -25.10 15.51
CA PRO A 539 -51.57 -25.97 15.99
C PRO A 539 -51.60 -26.05 17.52
#